data_AF-A0A962Q5R2-F1
#
_entry.id   AF-A0A962Q5R2-F1
#
_cell.length_a   1.000
_cell.length_b   1.000
_cell.length_c   1.000
_cell.angle_alpha   90.00
_cell.angle_beta   90.00
_cell.angle_gamma   90.00
#
_symmetry.space_group_name_H-M   'P 1'
#
loop_
_entity.id
_entity.type
_entity.pdbx_description
1 polymer ?
#
loop_
_entity_poly.entity_id
_entity_poly.type
_entity_poly.pdbx_seq_one_letter_code
_entity_poly.pdbx_strand_id
1 'polypeptide(L)' 'VQMNTLEQLVLTLPALWLSGQYFNPLVAALLGLAFFLGRVLYRAGYVKDPKKRGPGFGIGFVATLGLLLTALWGVFTAL' A
#
# COMPACT_ATOMS: atom_id res chain seq x y z
N VAL A 1 -0.72 -8.32 -14.24
CA VAL A 1 -1.07 -8.20 -12.80
C VAL A 1 0.12 -8.38 -11.87
N GLN A 2 0.98 -9.39 -12.08
CA GLN A 2 2.13 -9.66 -11.22
C GLN A 2 3.19 -8.54 -11.26
N MET A 3 3.67 -8.13 -12.45
CA MET A 3 4.72 -7.10 -12.55
C MET A 3 4.31 -5.77 -11.89
N ASN A 4 3.08 -5.31 -12.11
CA ASN A 4 2.57 -4.11 -11.44
C ASN A 4 2.54 -4.25 -9.91
N THR A 5 2.24 -5.44 -9.38
CA THR A 5 2.26 -5.66 -7.93
C THR A 5 3.70 -5.65 -7.41
N LEU A 6 4.65 -6.23 -8.16
CA LEU A 6 6.07 -6.22 -7.82
C LEU A 6 6.61 -4.78 -7.76
N GLU A 7 6.31 -3.96 -8.76
CA GLU A 7 6.66 -2.53 -8.77
C GLU A 7 6.10 -1.79 -7.54
N GLN A 8 4.85 -2.07 -7.16
CA GLN A 8 4.20 -1.42 -6.01
C GLN A 8 4.78 -1.90 -4.66
N LEU A 9 5.23 -3.15 -4.56
CA LEU A 9 5.82 -3.70 -3.34
C LEU A 9 7.15 -3.02 -2.99
N VAL A 10 7.94 -2.63 -4.00
CA VAL A 10 9.21 -1.92 -3.80
C VAL A 10 9.02 -0.62 -3.02
N LEU A 11 7.89 0.07 -3.23
CA LEU A 11 7.52 1.27 -2.47
C LEU A 11 6.80 0.96 -1.15
N THR A 12 5.87 0.01 -1.20
CA THR A 12 4.95 -0.21 -0.08
C THR A 12 5.62 -0.89 1.11
N LEU A 13 6.51 -1.86 0.88
CA LEU A 13 7.15 -2.60 1.97
C LEU A 13 8.07 -1.71 2.82
N PRO A 14 9.01 -0.93 2.25
CA PRO A 14 9.82 -0.02 3.06
C PRO A 14 8.97 1.01 3.81
N ALA A 15 7.94 1.58 3.15
CA ALA A 15 7.05 2.54 3.79
C ALA A 15 6.28 1.92 4.97
N LEU A 16 5.85 0.65 4.85
CA LEU A 16 5.20 -0.09 5.93
C LEU A 16 6.12 -0.28 7.14
N TRP A 17 7.37 -0.69 6.90
CA TRP A 17 8.35 -0.85 7.98
C TRP A 17 8.65 0.47 8.69
N LEU A 18 8.87 1.55 7.93
CA LEU A 18 9.14 2.87 8.49
C LEU A 18 7.94 3.42 9.27
N SER A 19 6.73 3.33 8.70
CA SER A 19 5.49 3.74 9.39
C SER A 19 5.26 2.96 10.68
N GLY A 20 5.50 1.65 10.66
CA GLY A 20 5.34 0.80 11.85
C GLY A 20 6.37 1.11 12.94
N GLN A 21 7.62 1.37 12.54
CA GLN A 21 8.72 1.63 13.47
C GLN A 21 8.68 3.04 14.06
N TYR A 22 8.40 4.05 13.24
CA TYR A 22 8.57 5.45 13.63
C TYR A 22 7.26 6.21 13.87
N PHE A 23 6.10 5.67 13.49
CA PHE A 23 4.81 6.33 13.68
C PHE A 23 3.86 5.52 14.56
N ASN A 24 3.26 4.46 14.04
CA ASN A 24 2.32 3.62 14.80
C ASN A 24 2.16 2.24 14.14
N PRO A 25 2.49 1.13 14.83
CA PRO A 25 2.35 -0.22 14.29
C PRO A 25 0.94 -0.59 13.83
N LEU A 26 -0.11 -0.15 14.54
CA LEU A 26 -1.50 -0.44 14.18
C LEU A 26 -1.90 0.28 12.89
N VAL A 27 -1.51 1.54 12.73
CA VAL A 27 -1.79 2.32 11.51
C VAL A 27 -1.07 1.68 10.31
N ALA A 28 0.19 1.30 10.48
CA ALA A 28 0.95 0.62 9.43
C ALA A 28 0.32 -0.73 9.06
N ALA A 29 -0.14 -1.52 10.04
CA ALA A 29 -0.83 -2.79 9.81
C ALA A 29 -2.15 -2.61 9.05
N LEU A 30 -2.98 -1.63 9.43
CA LEU A 30 -4.26 -1.35 8.76
C LEU A 30 -4.06 -0.90 7.31
N LEU A 31 -3.10 -0.01 7.06
CA LEU A 31 -2.78 0.45 5.71
C LEU A 31 -2.14 -0.68 4.87
N GLY A 32 -1.27 -1.49 5.47
CA GLY A 32 -0.71 -2.69 4.83
C GLY A 32 -1.79 -3.70 4.43
N LEU A 33 -2.76 -3.95 5.31
CA LEU A 33 -3.91 -4.80 5.03
C LEU A 33 -4.75 -4.22 3.87
N ALA A 34 -5.03 -2.91 3.90
CA ALA A 34 -5.76 -2.23 2.83
C ALA A 34 -5.04 -2.37 1.47
N PHE A 35 -3.71 -2.23 1.45
CA PHE A 35 -2.92 -2.48 0.25
C PHE A 35 -3.09 -3.92 -0.27
N PHE A 36 -2.95 -4.92 0.62
CA PHE A 36 -3.08 -6.33 0.26
C PHE A 36 -4.47 -6.64 -0.32
N LEU A 37 -5.53 -6.18 0.33
CA LEU A 37 -6.91 -6.33 -0.14
C LEU A 37 -7.12 -5.62 -1.48
N GLY A 38 -6.57 -4.42 -1.65
CA GLY A 38 -6.56 -3.70 -2.93
C GLY A 38 -5.94 -4.54 -4.06
N ARG A 39 -4.83 -5.25 -3.80
CA ARG A 39 -4.18 -6.13 -4.80
C ARG A 39 -5.00 -7.37 -5.12
N VAL A 40 -5.70 -7.96 -4.15
CA VAL A 40 -6.65 -9.05 -4.38
C VAL A 40 -7.79 -8.58 -5.30
N LEU A 41 -8.38 -7.43 -5.01
CA LEU A 41 -9.44 -6.82 -5.84
C LEU A 41 -8.94 -6.42 -7.23
N TYR A 42 -7.72 -5.86 -7.32
CA TYR A 42 -7.09 -5.51 -8.59
C TYR A 42 -6.93 -6.73 -9.48
N ARG A 43 -6.39 -7.83 -8.94
CA ARG A 43 -6.22 -9.08 -9.69
C ARG A 43 -7.57 -9.67 -10.10
N ALA A 44 -8.52 -9.74 -9.18
CA ALA A 44 -9.85 -10.30 -9.47
C ALA A 44 -10.60 -9.50 -10.54
N GLY A 45 -10.54 -8.16 -10.47
CA GLY A 45 -11.14 -7.27 -11.47
C GLY A 45 -10.47 -7.42 -12.83
N TYR A 46 -9.14 -7.36 -12.88
CA TYR A 46 -8.35 -7.44 -14.12
C TYR A 46 -8.56 -8.76 -14.86
N VAL A 47 -8.59 -9.88 -14.15
CA VAL A 47 -8.78 -11.22 -14.75
C VAL A 47 -10.18 -11.36 -15.35
N LYS A 48 -11.21 -10.76 -14.73
CA LYS A 48 -12.57 -10.77 -15.27
C LYS A 48 -12.74 -9.84 -16.48
N ASP A 49 -12.21 -8.63 -16.39
CA ASP A 49 -12.24 -7.63 -17.44
C ASP A 49 -11.09 -6.63 -17.21
N PRO A 50 -10.14 -6.47 -18.14
CA PRO A 50 -9.03 -5.54 -18.01
C PRO A 50 -9.45 -4.11 -17.67
N LYS A 51 -10.65 -3.67 -18.05
CA LYS A 51 -11.18 -2.33 -17.73
C LYS A 51 -11.56 -2.17 -16.25
N LYS A 52 -11.78 -3.26 -15.51
CA LYS A 52 -12.20 -3.25 -14.09
C LYS A 52 -11.05 -3.22 -13.08
N ARG A 53 -9.83 -2.94 -13.54
CA ARG A 53 -8.64 -2.86 -12.69
C ARG A 53 -8.56 -1.61 -11.81
N GLY A 54 -9.31 -0.55 -12.14
CA GLY A 54 -9.22 0.77 -11.48
C GLY A 54 -9.47 0.76 -9.97
N PRO A 55 -10.58 0.19 -9.46
CA PRO A 55 -10.92 0.26 -8.03
C PRO A 55 -9.87 -0.39 -7.12
N GLY A 56 -9.43 -1.60 -7.44
CA GLY A 56 -8.39 -2.29 -6.66
C GLY A 56 -7.03 -1.58 -6.70
N PHE A 57 -6.69 -0.96 -7.84
CA PHE A 57 -5.50 -0.12 -7.94
C PHE A 57 -5.60 1.11 -7.05
N GLY A 58 -6.74 1.80 -7.05
CA GLY A 58 -6.98 2.99 -6.23
C GLY A 58 -6.85 2.72 -4.74
N ILE A 59 -7.44 1.62 -4.24
CA ILE A 59 -7.30 1.20 -2.85
C ILE A 59 -5.82 1.00 -2.48
N GLY A 60 -5.09 0.24 -3.31
CA GLY A 60 -3.68 0.01 -3.08
C GLY A 60 -2.85 1.30 -3.11
N PHE A 61 -3.16 2.21 -4.04
CA PHE A 61 -2.45 3.49 -4.16
C PHE A 61 -2.66 4.39 -2.95
N VAL A 62 -3.90 4.55 -2.47
CA VAL A 62 -4.22 5.35 -1.28
C VAL A 62 -3.56 4.75 -0.05
N ALA A 63 -3.55 3.42 0.09
CA ALA A 63 -2.87 2.74 1.18
C ALA A 63 -1.35 3.02 1.17
N THR A 64 -0.69 2.89 0.02
CA THR A 64 0.74 3.20 -0.13
C THR A 64 1.04 4.68 0.16
N LEU A 65 0.21 5.61 -0.31
CA LEU A 65 0.35 7.04 0.02
C LEU A 65 0.23 7.29 1.53
N GLY A 66 -0.75 6.67 2.20
CA GLY A 66 -0.88 6.77 3.66
C GLY A 66 0.35 6.25 4.39
N LEU A 67 0.92 5.13 3.94
CA LEU A 67 2.16 4.58 4.50
C LEU A 67 3.34 5.53 4.32
N LEU A 68 3.47 6.15 3.14
CA LEU A 68 4.55 7.10 2.87
C LEU A 68 4.42 8.35 3.74
N LEU A 69 3.22 8.92 3.88
CA LEU A 69 2.99 10.11 4.70
C LEU A 69 3.28 9.85 6.18
N THR A 70 2.80 8.72 6.70
CA THR A 70 3.02 8.33 8.10
C THR A 70 4.48 7.96 8.38
N ALA A 71 5.14 7.25 7.46
CA ALA A 71 6.57 6.98 7.54
C ALA A 71 7.40 8.26 7.55
N LEU A 72 7.12 9.18 6.62
CA LEU A 72 7.83 10.44 6.50
C LEU A 72 7.67 11.27 7.78
N TRP A 73 6.43 11.44 8.24
CA TRP A 73 6.13 12.14 9.48
C TRP A 73 6.83 11.50 10.69
N GLY A 74 6.70 10.19 10.86
CA GLY A 74 7.31 9.45 11.97
C GLY A 74 8.83 9.60 12.00
N VAL A 75 9.49 9.46 10.86
CA VAL A 75 10.95 9.64 10.74
C VAL A 75 11.34 11.07 11.08
N PHE A 76 10.66 12.08 10.55
CA PHE A 76 10.98 13.48 10.86
C PHE A 76 10.81 13.80 12.34
N THR A 77 9.81 13.26 13.02
CA THR A 77 9.60 13.49 14.46
C THR A 77 10.58 12.72 15.35
N ALA A 78 11.30 11.74 14.80
CA ALA A 78 12.26 10.91 15.53
C ALA A 78 13.72 11.42 15.40
N LEU A 79 13.95 12.46 14.59
CA LEU A 79 15.23 13.17 14.45
C LEU A 79 15.32 14.32 15.46
#